data_AF-A0A0F0LAF6-F1
#
_entry.id   AF-A0A0F0LAF6-F1
#
_cell.length_a   1.000
_cell.length_b   1.000
_cell.length_c   1.000
_cell.angle_alpha   90.00
_cell.angle_beta   90.00
_cell.angle_gamma   90.00
#
_symmetry.space_group_name_H-M   'P 1'
#
loop_
_entity.id
_entity.type
_entity.pdbx_description
1 polymer ?
#
loop_
_entity_poly.entity_id
_entity_poly.type
_entity_poly.pdbx_seq_one_letter_code
_entity_poly.pdbx_strand_id
1 'polypeptide(L)'
;MNVLLLLIMIVFGIAAILTLIRVVRGPSILDRAVASDVLLTEVMCVLGAEMAINGHTRSIPVMLIIAAIGVFGSIAVARFVARRDNTAP
;
A
#
# COMPACT_ATOMS: atom_id res chain seq x y z
N MET A 1 -10.22 -9.24 24.39
CA MET A 1 -9.29 -8.87 23.29
C MET A 1 -8.49 -10.11 22.94
N ASN A 2 -8.76 -10.76 21.81
CA ASN A 2 -8.05 -11.99 21.43
C ASN A 2 -6.58 -11.67 21.15
N VAL A 3 -5.66 -12.49 21.67
CA VAL A 3 -4.20 -12.39 21.43
C VAL A 3 -3.89 -12.29 19.93
N LEU A 4 -4.68 -12.96 19.09
CA LEU A 4 -4.60 -12.89 17.63
C LEU A 4 -4.77 -11.46 17.08
N LEU A 5 -5.74 -10.69 17.58
CA LEU A 5 -5.97 -9.31 17.11
C LEU A 5 -4.82 -8.39 17.49
N LEU A 6 -4.24 -8.59 18.67
CA LEU A 6 -3.09 -7.84 19.13
C LEU A 6 -1.85 -8.14 18.27
N LEU A 7 -1.62 -9.41 17.91
CA LEU A 7 -0.56 -9.79 16.98
C LEU A 7 -0.76 -9.16 15.59
N ILE A 8 -1.98 -9.19 15.04
CA ILE A 8 -2.28 -8.59 13.74
C ILE A 8 -1.97 -7.08 13.75
N MET A 9 -2.38 -6.35 14.80
CA MET A 9 -2.10 -4.93 14.91
C MET A 9 -0.60 -4.63 15.03
N ILE A 10 0.15 -5.45 15.77
CA ILE A 10 1.62 -5.29 15.88
C ILE A 10 2.29 -5.53 14.52
N VAL A 11 1.88 -6.57 13.79
CA VAL A 11 2.46 -6.90 12.48
C VAL A 11 2.20 -5.79 11.47
N PHE A 12 0.96 -5.28 11.37
CA PHE A 12 0.66 -4.13 10.52
C PHE A 12 1.35 -2.84 10.99
N GLY A 13 1.49 -2.63 12.30
CA GLY A 13 2.25 -1.48 12.81
C GLY A 13 3.72 -1.52 12.38
N ILE A 14 4.36 -2.69 12.48
CA ILE A 14 5.76 -2.88 12.05
C ILE A 14 5.89 -2.74 10.53
N ALA A 15 5.00 -3.38 9.77
CA ALA A 15 5.03 -3.32 8.31
C ALA A 15 4.81 -1.88 7.80
N ALA A 16 3.89 -1.12 8.39
CA ALA A 16 3.68 0.30 8.06
C ALA A 16 4.91 1.17 8.34
N ILE A 17 5.64 0.92 9.43
CA ILE A 17 6.88 1.63 9.74
C ILE A 17 7.96 1.27 8.70
N LEU A 18 8.11 -0.01 8.37
CA LEU A 18 9.10 -0.48 7.40
C LEU A 18 8.83 0.06 6.00
N THR A 19 7.58 0.07 5.56
CA THR A 19 7.18 0.60 4.25
C THR A 19 7.42 2.10 4.20
N LEU A 20 7.08 2.86 5.25
CA LEU A 20 7.37 4.29 5.34
C LEU A 20 8.87 4.59 5.27
N ILE A 21 9.70 3.82 5.97
CA ILE A 21 11.17 3.94 5.89
C ILE A 21 11.63 3.73 4.45
N ARG A 22 11.07 2.76 3.73
CA ARG A 22 11.42 2.47 2.34
C ARG A 22 10.98 3.56 1.37
N VAL A 23 9.81 4.17 1.58
CA VAL A 23 9.33 5.33 0.82
C VAL A 23 10.31 6.50 0.93
N VAL A 24 10.83 6.77 2.13
CA VAL A 24 11.75 7.90 2.36
C VAL A 24 13.17 7.60 1.88
N ARG A 25 13.71 6.42 2.22
CA ARG A 25 15.10 6.05 1.92
C ARG A 25 15.31 5.39 0.56
N GLY A 26 14.25 5.21 -0.23
CA GLY A 26 14.33 4.57 -1.54
C GLY A 26 15.34 5.28 -2.46
N PRO A 27 16.31 4.55 -3.06
CA PRO A 27 17.33 5.14 -3.94
C PRO A 27 16.77 5.50 -5.32
N SER A 28 15.82 4.72 -5.85
CA SER A 28 15.14 4.99 -7.11
C SER A 28 13.75 5.58 -6.90
N ILE A 29 13.29 6.42 -7.84
CA ILE A 29 11.89 6.89 -7.89
C ILE A 29 10.93 5.70 -8.01
N LEU A 30 11.35 4.64 -8.72
CA LEU A 30 10.57 3.42 -8.85
C LEU A 30 10.42 2.70 -7.51
N ASP A 31 11.48 2.60 -6.71
CA ASP A 31 11.41 1.95 -5.39
C ASP A 31 10.47 2.68 -4.45
N ARG A 32 10.47 4.02 -4.49
CA ARG A 32 9.56 4.84 -3.68
C ARG A 32 8.10 4.66 -4.12
N ALA A 33 7.86 4.61 -5.42
CA ALA A 33 6.54 4.37 -5.98
C ALA A 33 6.00 2.99 -5.59
N VAL A 34 6.79 1.93 -5.74
CA VAL A 34 6.41 0.58 -5.31
C VAL A 34 6.17 0.54 -3.80
N ALA A 35 7.04 1.17 -3.00
CA ALA A 35 6.83 1.23 -1.55
C ALA A 35 5.52 1.96 -1.16
N SER A 36 5.13 3.00 -1.92
CA SER A 36 3.85 3.68 -1.70
C SER A 36 2.62 2.84 -2.07
N ASP A 37 2.73 2.00 -3.11
CA ASP A 37 1.67 1.06 -3.50
C ASP A 37 1.48 -0.06 -2.45
N VAL A 38 2.59 -0.56 -1.90
CA VAL A 38 2.56 -1.49 -0.77
C VAL A 38 1.90 -0.85 0.46
N LEU A 39 2.22 0.41 0.77
CA LEU A 39 1.58 1.13 1.89
C LEU A 39 0.06 1.29 1.67
N LEU A 40 -0.39 1.60 0.45
CA LEU A 40 -1.81 1.65 0.09
C LEU A 40 -2.49 0.28 0.29
N THR A 41 -1.84 -0.79 -0.14
CA THR A 41 -2.32 -2.16 0.05
C THR A 41 -2.41 -2.53 1.53
N GLU A 42 -1.45 -2.08 2.33
CA GLU A 42 -1.45 -2.28 3.78
C GLU A 42 -2.62 -1.56 4.47
N VAL A 43 -2.93 -0.32 4.07
CA VAL A 43 -4.13 0.39 4.56
C VAL A 43 -5.40 -0.40 4.24
N MET A 44 -5.48 -1.00 3.05
CA MET A 44 -6.59 -1.86 2.66
C MET A 44 -6.71 -3.11 3.57
N CYS A 45 -5.59 -3.72 3.95
CA CYS A 45 -5.58 -4.84 4.90
C CYS A 45 -6.04 -4.43 6.30
N VAL A 46 -5.65 -3.25 6.79
CA VAL A 46 -6.11 -2.71 8.09
C VAL A 46 -7.62 -2.46 8.08
N LEU A 47 -8.16 -1.90 6.99
CA LEU A 47 -9.61 -1.73 6.83
C LEU A 47 -10.33 -3.09 6.81
N GLY A 48 -9.78 -4.08 6.12
CA GLY A 48 -10.34 -5.44 6.12
C GLY A 48 -10.35 -6.08 7.51
N ALA A 49 -9.28 -5.88 8.29
CA ALA A 49 -9.21 -6.35 9.67
C ALA A 49 -10.23 -5.62 10.57
N GLU A 50 -10.38 -4.30 10.42
CA GLU A 50 -11.38 -3.50 11.13
C GLU A 50 -12.81 -4.00 10.85
N MET A 51 -13.12 -4.27 9.59
CA MET A 51 -14.40 -4.83 9.19
C MET A 51 -14.66 -6.21 9.80
N ALA A 52 -13.65 -7.08 9.82
CA ALA A 52 -13.75 -8.42 10.40
C ALA A 52 -13.95 -8.37 11.92
N ILE A 53 -13.32 -7.41 12.60
CA ILE A 53 -13.45 -7.22 14.06
C ILE A 53 -14.83 -6.64 14.41
N ASN A 54 -15.29 -5.64 13.65
CA ASN A 54 -16.52 -4.91 13.95
C ASN A 54 -17.77 -5.51 13.29
N GLY A 55 -17.62 -6.54 12.45
CA GLY A 55 -18.73 -7.28 11.84
C GLY A 55 -19.55 -6.47 10.85
N HIS A 56 -18.94 -5.53 10.13
CA HIS A 56 -19.64 -4.71 9.12
C HIS A 56 -18.89 -4.66 7.80
N THR A 57 -19.59 -4.33 6.72
CA THR A 57 -19.06 -4.28 5.36
C THR A 57 -19.01 -2.87 4.76
N ARG A 58 -19.18 -1.84 5.59
CA ARG A 58 -19.37 -0.45 5.12
C ARG A 58 -18.10 0.16 4.51
N SER A 59 -16.93 -0.40 4.80
CA SER A 59 -15.64 0.07 4.30
C SER A 59 -15.27 -0.53 2.93
N ILE A 60 -16.06 -1.48 2.39
CA ILE A 60 -15.80 -2.09 1.05
C ILE A 60 -15.64 -1.02 -0.05
N PRO A 61 -16.52 0.00 -0.17
CA PRO A 61 -16.36 1.01 -1.22
C PRO A 61 -15.03 1.77 -1.12
N VAL A 62 -14.54 2.02 0.09
CA VAL A 62 -13.26 2.68 0.33
C VAL A 62 -12.10 1.78 -0.14
N MET A 63 -12.15 0.48 0.19
CA MET A 63 -11.15 -0.49 -0.28
C MET A 63 -11.13 -0.58 -1.80
N LEU A 64 -12.30 -0.54 -2.47
CA LEU A 64 -12.37 -0.57 -3.94
C LEU A 64 -11.70 0.66 -4.57
N ILE A 65 -11.91 1.85 -4.00
CA ILE A 65 -11.26 3.07 -4.47
C ILE A 65 -9.74 2.99 -4.27
N ILE A 66 -9.29 2.52 -3.10
CA ILE A 66 -7.88 2.31 -2.80
C ILE A 66 -7.23 1.34 -3.79
N ALA A 67 -7.90 0.21 -4.06
CA ALA A 67 -7.42 -0.79 -5.02
C ALA A 67 -7.30 -0.20 -6.43
N ALA A 68 -8.30 0.58 -6.86
CA ALA A 68 -8.23 1.27 -8.14
C ALA A 68 -7.05 2.26 -8.20
N ILE A 69 -6.85 3.07 -7.15
CA ILE A 69 -5.75 4.03 -7.06
C ILE A 69 -4.39 3.33 -7.12
N GLY A 70 -4.19 2.23 -6.39
CA GLY A 70 -2.94 1.46 -6.42
C GLY A 70 -2.62 0.92 -7.81
N VAL A 71 -3.62 0.31 -8.47
CA VAL A 71 -3.47 -0.20 -9.85
C VAL A 71 -3.12 0.92 -10.83
N PHE A 72 -3.87 2.02 -10.83
CA PHE A 72 -3.60 3.14 -11.73
C PHE A 72 -2.27 3.84 -11.42
N GLY A 73 -1.91 3.96 -10.15
CA GLY A 73 -0.63 4.53 -9.70
C GLY A 73 0.56 3.73 -10.22
N SER A 74 0.53 2.41 -10.07
CA SER A 74 1.56 1.51 -10.58
C SER A 74 1.71 1.57 -12.10
N ILE A 75 0.59 1.62 -12.84
CA ILE A 75 0.60 1.77 -14.31
C ILE A 75 1.21 3.12 -14.72
N ALA A 76 0.83 4.21 -14.06
CA ALA A 76 1.35 5.55 -14.36
C ALA A 76 2.87 5.62 -14.18
N VAL A 77 3.38 5.03 -13.09
CA VAL A 77 4.82 4.96 -12.80
C VAL A 77 5.56 4.13 -13.85
N ALA A 78 5.04 2.95 -14.20
CA ALA A 78 5.65 2.09 -15.22
C ALA A 78 5.76 2.81 -16.57
N ARG A 79 4.71 3.54 -16.98
CA ARG A 79 4.69 4.33 -18.21
C ARG A 79 5.67 5.50 -18.18
N PHE A 80 5.82 6.16 -17.04
CA PHE A 80 6.78 7.25 -16.87
C PHE A 80 8.23 6.75 -17.00
N VAL A 81 8.55 5.62 -16.37
CA VAL A 81 9.89 5.00 -16.45
C VAL A 81 10.21 4.59 -17.88
N ALA A 82 9.30 3.87 -18.54
CA ALA A 82 9.50 3.45 -19.93
C ALA A 82 9.72 4.63 -20.90
N ARG A 83 9.18 5.82 -20.59
CA ARG A 83 9.38 7.01 -21.42
C ARG A 83 10.76 7.64 -21.25
N ARG A 84 11.39 7.51 -20.07
CA ARG A 84 12.77 7.97 -19.85
C ARG A 84 13.79 7.13 -20.61
N ASP A 85 13.60 5.81 -20.65
CA ASP A 85 14.50 4.90 -21.38
C ASP A 85 14.52 5.18 -22.89
N ASN A 86 13.39 5.62 -23.47
CA ASN A 86 13.28 5.96 -24.89
C ASN A 86 13.89 7.35 -25.26
N THR A 87 14.42 8.08 -24.28
CA THR A 87 15.08 9.39 -24.48
C THR A 87 16.60 9.33 -24.32
N ALA A 88 17.18 8.15 -24.10
CA ALA A 88 18.62 7.95 -24.19
C ALA A 88 19.04 7.87 -25.68
N PRO A 89 20.08 8.61 -26.12
CA PRO A 89 20.53 8.64 -27.51
C PRO A 89 21.13 7.31 -27.99
#